data_AF-A0A5D2MZQ8-F1
#
_entry.id   AF-A0A5D2MZQ8-F1
#
_cell.length_a   1.000
_cell.length_b   1.000
_cell.length_c   1.000
_cell.angle_alpha   90.00
_cell.angle_beta   90.00
_cell.angle_gamma   90.00
#
_symmetry.space_group_name_H-M   'P 1'
#
loop_
_entity.id
_entity.type
_entity.pdbx_description
1 polymer ?
#
loop_
_entity_poly.entity_id
_entity_poly.type
_entity_poly.pdbx_seq_one_letter_code
_entity_poly.pdbx_strand_id
1 'polypeptide(L)'
;MATVQKPASSSESDPRCANIDEKKRKRMLSNRESARRSRMKKQKLLEDLVNEVSALQKNNTQICEKIKFTTQRFVKMEASNSVLRAQIIELTESLQSLNSILHMAEDGSGYDVDIPEIFVPLMKPWQLPCSTQPICSTFDG
;
A
#
# COMPACT_ATOMS: atom_id res chain seq x y z
N MET A 1 1.13 -35.34 87.87
CA MET A 1 -0.21 -35.32 87.24
C MET A 1 -0.73 -33.89 87.26
N ALA A 2 -0.95 -33.29 86.10
CA ALA A 2 -1.90 -32.18 85.89
C ALA A 2 -1.99 -31.91 84.38
N THR A 3 -2.99 -32.51 83.73
CA THR A 3 -3.31 -32.29 82.32
C THR A 3 -4.08 -30.97 82.22
N VAL A 4 -3.46 -29.94 81.65
CA VAL A 4 -4.17 -28.70 81.32
C VAL A 4 -4.96 -28.94 80.04
N GLN A 5 -6.28 -29.06 80.20
CA GLN A 5 -7.25 -29.15 79.11
C GLN A 5 -7.23 -27.83 78.32
N LYS A 6 -6.89 -27.93 77.03
CA LYS A 6 -7.15 -26.89 76.04
C LYS A 6 -8.67 -26.86 75.80
N PRO A 7 -9.37 -25.75 76.03
CA PRO A 7 -10.77 -25.67 75.64
C PRO A 7 -10.82 -25.80 74.11
N ALA A 8 -11.53 -26.81 73.64
CA ALA A 8 -11.95 -26.91 72.26
C ALA A 8 -12.71 -25.62 71.94
N SER A 9 -12.14 -24.79 71.07
CA SER A 9 -12.83 -23.66 70.48
C SER A 9 -13.95 -24.25 69.61
N SER A 10 -15.09 -24.47 70.26
CA SER A 10 -16.36 -24.77 69.61
C SER A 10 -16.73 -23.51 68.85
N SER A 11 -16.29 -23.45 67.59
CA SER A 11 -16.69 -22.46 66.62
C SER A 11 -18.16 -22.69 66.30
N GLU A 12 -19.05 -22.28 67.20
CA GLU A 12 -20.37 -21.85 66.78
C GLU A 12 -20.15 -20.78 65.71
N SER A 13 -20.58 -21.08 64.50
CA SER A 13 -20.40 -20.24 63.33
C SER A 13 -20.98 -18.85 63.60
N ASP A 14 -20.11 -17.87 63.90
CA ASP A 14 -20.52 -16.46 63.95
C ASP A 14 -21.09 -16.12 62.57
N PRO A 15 -22.38 -15.74 62.45
CA PRO A 15 -23.03 -15.43 61.18
C PRO A 15 -22.30 -14.33 60.38
N ARG A 16 -21.45 -13.52 61.03
CA ARG A 16 -20.57 -12.55 60.37
C ARG A 16 -19.41 -13.22 59.62
N CYS A 17 -18.84 -14.28 60.16
CA CYS A 17 -17.74 -15.04 59.53
C CYS A 17 -18.24 -15.76 58.26
N ALA A 18 -19.39 -16.44 58.35
CA ALA A 18 -20.01 -17.11 57.21
C ALA A 18 -20.35 -16.16 56.04
N ASN A 19 -20.80 -14.94 56.34
CA ASN A 19 -21.05 -13.90 55.33
C ASN A 19 -19.76 -13.41 54.64
N ILE A 20 -18.67 -13.28 55.40
CA ILE A 20 -17.36 -12.90 54.85
C ILE A 20 -16.83 -13.97 53.91
N ASP A 21 -16.96 -15.24 54.28
CA ASP A 21 -16.54 -16.38 53.46
C ASP A 21 -17.35 -16.48 52.16
N GLU A 22 -18.67 -16.28 52.24
CA GLU A 22 -19.53 -16.26 51.05
C GLU A 22 -19.19 -15.08 50.12
N LYS A 23 -18.94 -13.89 50.68
CA LYS A 23 -18.48 -12.72 49.91
C LYS A 23 -17.10 -12.96 49.27
N LYS A 24 -16.19 -13.67 49.96
CA LYS A 24 -14.88 -14.06 49.42
C LYS A 24 -15.04 -15.06 48.28
N ARG A 25 -15.89 -16.08 48.45
CA ARG A 25 -16.22 -17.08 47.41
C ARG A 25 -16.79 -16.40 46.16
N LYS A 26 -17.77 -15.52 46.31
CA LYS A 26 -18.34 -14.73 45.18
C LYS A 26 -17.28 -13.87 44.49
N ARG A 27 -16.38 -13.22 45.24
CA ARG A 27 -15.27 -12.43 44.67
C ARG A 27 -14.28 -13.30 43.89
N MET A 28 -13.93 -14.48 44.39
CA MET A 28 -13.06 -15.41 43.67
C MET A 28 -13.68 -15.88 42.34
N LEU A 29 -14.98 -16.21 42.34
CA LEU A 29 -15.68 -16.59 41.11
C LEU A 29 -15.79 -15.43 40.11
N SER A 30 -16.14 -14.23 40.59
CA SER A 30 -16.23 -13.04 39.75
C SER A 30 -14.88 -12.64 39.15
N ASN A 31 -13.81 -12.65 39.96
CA ASN A 31 -12.45 -12.36 39.49
C ASN A 31 -11.95 -13.42 38.51
N ARG A 32 -12.23 -14.70 38.77
CA ARG A 32 -11.91 -15.79 37.83
C ARG A 32 -12.58 -15.56 36.48
N GLU A 33 -13.87 -15.23 36.49
CA GLU A 33 -14.62 -14.98 35.26
C GLU A 33 -14.16 -13.70 34.55
N SER A 34 -13.85 -12.63 35.29
CA SER A 34 -13.33 -11.39 34.69
C SER A 34 -11.92 -11.57 34.10
N ALA A 35 -11.04 -12.33 34.76
CA ALA A 35 -9.74 -12.71 34.23
C ALA A 35 -9.87 -13.56 32.95
N ARG A 36 -10.81 -14.52 32.93
CA ARG A 36 -11.11 -15.32 31.74
C ARG A 36 -11.58 -14.44 30.58
N ARG A 37 -12.56 -13.55 30.82
CA ARG A 37 -13.05 -12.61 29.79
C ARG A 37 -11.97 -11.66 29.30
N SER A 38 -11.11 -11.17 30.19
CA SER A 38 -9.99 -10.31 29.82
C SER A 38 -9.01 -11.04 28.90
N ARG A 39 -8.64 -12.29 29.23
CA ARG A 39 -7.80 -13.15 28.37
C ARG A 39 -8.46 -13.39 27.01
N MET A 40 -9.73 -13.76 26.97
CA MET A 40 -10.46 -13.97 25.72
C MET A 40 -10.52 -12.71 24.85
N LYS A 41 -10.75 -11.54 25.45
CA LYS A 41 -10.76 -10.26 24.72
C LYS A 41 -9.40 -9.94 24.10
N LYS A 42 -8.31 -10.15 24.86
CA LYS A 42 -6.94 -9.95 24.36
C LYS A 42 -6.59 -10.94 23.26
N GLN A 43 -7.00 -12.20 23.40
CA GLN A 43 -6.79 -13.23 22.39
C GLN A 43 -7.50 -12.87 21.08
N LYS A 44 -8.78 -12.48 21.15
CA LYS A 44 -9.53 -12.03 19.97
C LYS A 44 -8.85 -10.83 19.28
N LEU A 45 -8.42 -9.83 20.05
CA LEU A 45 -7.72 -8.67 19.48
C LEU A 45 -6.42 -9.07 18.76
N LEU A 46 -5.68 -10.02 19.31
CA LEU A 46 -4.45 -10.52 18.68
C LEU A 46 -4.76 -11.26 17.38
N GLU A 47 -5.80 -12.10 17.36
CA GLU A 47 -6.27 -12.79 16.15
C GLU A 47 -6.72 -11.80 15.08
N ASP A 48 -7.52 -10.79 15.47
CA ASP A 48 -7.97 -9.73 14.58
C ASP A 48 -6.79 -8.98 13.96
N LEU A 49 -5.76 -8.64 14.76
CA LEU A 49 -4.55 -7.96 14.29
C LEU A 49 -3.72 -8.84 13.34
N VAL A 50 -3.57 -10.14 13.63
CA VAL A 50 -2.87 -11.08 12.74
C VAL A 50 -3.60 -11.17 11.39
N ASN A 51 -4.94 -11.24 11.41
CA ASN A 51 -5.74 -11.25 10.21
C ASN A 51 -5.56 -9.95 9.41
N GLU A 52 -5.57 -8.79 10.06
CA GLU A 52 -5.36 -7.50 9.41
C GLU A 52 -3.98 -7.41 8.76
N VAL A 53 -2.92 -7.80 9.46
CA VAL A 53 -1.55 -7.84 8.91
C VAL A 53 -1.49 -8.75 7.69
N SER A 54 -2.07 -9.95 7.75
CA SER A 54 -2.08 -10.88 6.62
C SER A 54 -2.84 -10.33 5.40
N ALA A 55 -3.96 -9.63 5.63
CA ALA A 55 -4.74 -8.99 4.59
C ALA A 55 -3.98 -7.83 3.94
N LEU A 56 -3.32 -6.99 4.77
CA LEU A 56 -2.49 -5.89 4.29
C LEU A 56 -1.30 -6.40 3.48
N GLN A 57 -0.63 -7.46 3.93
CA GLN A 57 0.47 -8.10 3.19
C GLN A 57 -0.01 -8.58 1.82
N LYS A 58 -1.14 -9.28 1.76
CA LYS A 58 -1.74 -9.73 0.49
C LYS A 58 -2.12 -8.56 -0.42
N ASN A 59 -2.67 -7.49 0.13
CA ASN A 59 -3.01 -6.30 -0.65
C ASN A 59 -1.74 -5.62 -1.19
N ASN A 60 -0.69 -5.54 -0.39
CA ASN A 60 0.59 -4.97 -0.80
C ASN A 60 1.20 -5.77 -1.96
N THR A 61 1.24 -7.10 -1.87
CA THR A 61 1.76 -7.94 -2.96
C THR A 61 0.97 -7.74 -4.25
N GLN A 62 -0.37 -7.68 -4.17
CA GLN A 62 -1.22 -7.41 -5.34
C GLN A 62 -0.99 -6.03 -5.95
N ILE A 63 -0.80 -5.00 -5.12
CA ILE A 63 -0.48 -3.64 -5.59
C ILE A 63 0.87 -3.64 -6.30
N CYS A 64 1.89 -4.27 -5.72
CA CYS A 64 3.22 -4.40 -6.34
C CYS A 64 3.15 -5.11 -7.70
N GLU A 65 2.37 -6.19 -7.82
CA GLU A 65 2.16 -6.89 -9.09
C GLU A 65 1.49 -6.00 -10.14
N LYS A 66 0.44 -5.26 -9.75
CA LYS A 66 -0.25 -4.30 -10.62
C LYS A 66 0.69 -3.19 -11.10
N ILE A 67 1.53 -2.66 -10.22
CA ILE A 67 2.54 -1.66 -10.57
C ILE A 67 3.50 -2.26 -11.61
N LYS A 68 4.08 -3.43 -11.33
CA LYS A 68 5.00 -4.10 -12.27
C LYS A 68 4.38 -4.30 -13.65
N PHE A 69 3.17 -4.82 -13.70
CA PHE A 69 2.43 -5.02 -14.95
C PHE A 69 2.18 -3.70 -15.71
N THR A 70 1.75 -2.67 -14.99
CA THR A 70 1.47 -1.35 -15.58
C THR A 70 2.74 -0.68 -16.09
N THR A 71 3.84 -0.76 -15.35
CA THR A 71 5.16 -0.27 -15.77
C THR A 71 5.63 -0.96 -17.05
N GLN A 72 5.52 -2.29 -17.14
CA GLN A 72 5.88 -3.02 -18.36
C GLN A 72 5.04 -2.57 -19.57
N ARG A 73 3.73 -2.38 -19.38
CA ARG A 73 2.84 -1.88 -20.44
C ARG A 73 3.20 -0.46 -20.85
N PHE A 74 3.54 0.39 -19.89
CA PHE A 74 3.98 1.76 -20.14
C PHE A 74 5.26 1.80 -20.97
N VAL A 75 6.28 1.02 -20.60
CA VAL A 75 7.54 0.93 -21.36
C VAL A 75 7.29 0.49 -22.80
N LYS A 76 6.43 -0.52 -23.02
CA LYS A 76 6.07 -0.97 -24.37
C LYS A 76 5.38 0.14 -25.17
N MET A 77 4.45 0.86 -24.54
CA MET A 77 3.73 1.96 -25.18
C MET A 77 4.66 3.14 -25.51
N GLU A 78 5.60 3.47 -24.64
CA GLU A 78 6.59 4.53 -24.88
C GLU A 78 7.54 4.15 -26.02
N ALA A 79 7.95 2.88 -26.12
CA ALA A 79 8.73 2.40 -27.26
C ALA A 79 7.96 2.57 -28.58
N SER A 80 6.66 2.21 -28.62
CA SER A 80 5.82 2.46 -29.79
C SER A 80 5.65 3.95 -30.10
N ASN A 81 5.51 4.80 -29.08
CA ASN A 81 5.45 6.25 -29.24
C ASN A 81 6.76 6.80 -29.85
N SER A 82 7.92 6.32 -29.38
CA SER A 82 9.22 6.68 -29.94
C SER A 82 9.35 6.30 -31.42
N VAL A 83 8.85 5.15 -31.83
CA VAL A 83 8.84 4.74 -33.25
C VAL A 83 7.97 5.68 -34.08
N LEU A 84 6.74 5.95 -33.62
CA LEU A 84 5.85 6.89 -34.32
C LEU A 84 6.45 8.28 -34.43
N ARG A 85 7.11 8.76 -33.38
CA ARG A 85 7.85 10.03 -33.37
C ARG A 85 8.95 10.06 -34.43
N ALA A 86 9.74 8.99 -34.55
CA ALA A 86 10.77 8.88 -35.58
C ALA A 86 10.17 8.89 -37.00
N GLN A 87 9.06 8.18 -37.21
CA GLN A 87 8.35 8.18 -38.50
C GLN A 87 7.81 9.57 -38.87
N ILE A 88 7.28 10.32 -37.90
CA ILE A 88 6.82 11.69 -38.13
C ILE A 88 7.98 12.60 -38.55
N ILE A 89 9.15 12.48 -37.88
CA ILE A 89 10.36 13.23 -38.26
C ILE A 89 10.76 12.89 -39.70
N GLU A 90 10.88 11.60 -40.04
CA GLU A 90 11.29 11.14 -41.38
C GLU A 90 10.35 11.66 -42.48
N LEU A 91 9.03 11.59 -42.25
CA LEU A 91 8.04 12.10 -43.19
C LEU A 91 8.11 13.63 -43.33
N THR A 92 8.37 14.33 -42.23
CA THR A 92 8.48 15.79 -42.22
C THR A 92 9.73 16.24 -42.98
N GLU A 93 10.87 15.60 -42.74
CA GLU A 93 12.12 15.84 -43.47
C GLU A 93 11.95 15.54 -44.97
N SER A 94 11.27 14.45 -45.31
CA SER A 94 10.96 14.09 -46.70
C SER A 94 10.10 15.16 -47.39
N LEU A 95 9.05 15.65 -46.71
CA LEU A 95 8.21 16.73 -47.23
C LEU A 95 8.98 18.04 -47.39
N GLN A 96 9.81 18.41 -46.41
CA GLN A 96 10.65 19.61 -46.49
C GLN A 96 11.67 19.54 -47.64
N SER A 97 12.26 18.36 -47.88
CA SER A 97 13.15 18.13 -49.01
C SER A 97 12.42 18.31 -50.35
N LEU A 98 11.23 17.72 -50.50
CA LEU A 98 10.40 17.90 -51.70
C LEU A 98 10.00 19.36 -51.91
N ASN A 99 9.61 20.07 -50.85
CA ASN A 99 9.28 21.49 -50.91
C ASN A 99 10.49 22.35 -51.32
N SER A 100 11.68 22.01 -50.81
CA SER A 100 12.92 22.70 -51.20
C SER A 100 13.25 22.48 -52.68
N ILE A 101 13.03 21.27 -53.21
CA ILE A 101 13.18 20.99 -54.65
C ILE A 101 12.17 21.79 -55.48
N LEU A 102 10.92 21.89 -55.02
CA LEU A 102 9.89 22.69 -55.69
C LEU A 102 10.27 24.17 -55.74
N HIS A 103 10.71 24.75 -54.61
CA HIS A 103 11.13 26.14 -54.55
C HIS A 103 12.34 26.42 -55.46
N MET A 104 13.30 25.49 -55.55
CA MET A 104 14.42 25.61 -56.51
C MET A 104 13.95 25.55 -57.98
N ALA A 105 12.85 24.85 -58.27
CA ALA A 105 12.26 24.81 -59.60
C ALA A 105 11.38 26.05 -59.90
N GLU A 106 10.78 26.66 -58.87
CA GLU A 106 9.94 27.86 -58.96
C GLU A 106 10.70 29.17 -59.13
N ASP A 107 12.01 29.21 -58.86
CA ASP A 107 12.91 30.31 -59.24
C ASP A 107 12.96 30.52 -60.79
N GLY A 108 12.31 29.64 -61.57
CA GLY A 108 12.01 29.82 -62.99
C GLY A 108 10.57 30.24 -63.35
N SER A 109 9.60 30.23 -62.41
CA SER A 109 8.16 30.45 -62.72
C SER A 109 7.36 31.36 -61.77
N GLY A 110 7.90 31.82 -60.64
CA GLY A 110 7.33 32.97 -59.89
C GLY A 110 6.03 32.73 -59.12
N TYR A 111 5.87 31.56 -58.49
CA TYR A 111 4.83 31.33 -57.47
C TYR A 111 5.49 30.99 -56.13
N ASP A 112 4.97 31.56 -55.04
CA ASP A 112 5.47 31.42 -53.67
C ASP A 112 4.50 30.53 -52.90
N VAL A 113 4.95 29.33 -52.50
CA VAL A 113 4.12 28.38 -51.72
C VAL A 113 4.56 28.40 -50.27
N ASP A 114 3.81 29.16 -49.46
CA ASP A 114 4.04 29.29 -48.01
C ASP A 114 3.49 28.04 -47.30
N ILE A 115 4.37 27.10 -46.94
CA ILE A 115 4.00 25.82 -46.33
C ILE A 115 4.30 25.85 -44.82
N PRO A 116 3.30 25.64 -43.94
CA PRO A 116 3.49 25.71 -42.49
C PRO A 116 4.49 24.65 -41.97
N GLU A 117 5.41 25.08 -41.09
CA GLU A 117 6.25 24.18 -40.29
C GLU A 117 5.38 23.28 -39.40
N ILE A 118 5.23 22.02 -39.79
CA ILE A 118 4.44 21.06 -39.02
C ILE A 118 5.20 20.67 -37.74
N PHE A 119 4.75 21.28 -36.63
CA PHE A 119 4.58 20.72 -35.29
C PHE A 119 5.78 20.01 -34.61
N VAL A 120 6.86 20.76 -34.35
CA VAL A 120 7.87 20.41 -33.33
C VAL A 120 7.30 20.27 -31.88
N PRO A 121 6.23 21.00 -31.46
CA PRO A 121 5.71 20.91 -30.08
C PRO A 121 4.99 19.61 -29.70
N LEU A 122 4.58 18.78 -30.67
CA LEU A 122 3.85 17.52 -30.39
C LEU A 122 4.78 16.42 -29.83
N MET A 123 6.10 16.66 -29.78
CA MET A 123 7.07 15.65 -29.40
C MET A 123 7.20 15.43 -27.89
N LYS A 124 6.57 16.26 -27.03
CA LYS A 124 6.72 16.19 -25.57
C LYS A 124 5.46 16.45 -24.70
N PRO A 125 4.25 15.97 -25.03
CA PRO A 125 3.08 16.24 -24.20
C PRO A 125 3.08 15.54 -22.82
N TRP A 126 3.91 14.52 -22.62
CA TRP A 126 3.86 13.66 -21.42
C TRP A 126 5.19 13.53 -20.69
N GLN A 127 5.94 14.63 -20.50
CA GLN A 127 7.06 14.61 -19.56
C GLN A 127 6.54 14.47 -18.12
N LEU A 128 6.25 13.23 -17.71
CA LEU A 128 5.89 12.91 -16.33
C LEU A 128 7.12 13.14 -15.43
N PRO A 129 6.99 13.95 -14.36
CA PRO A 129 8.04 14.11 -13.36
C PRO A 129 8.02 12.89 -12.44
N CYS A 130 8.37 11.71 -12.95
CA CYS A 130 8.63 10.55 -12.13
C CYS A 130 9.87 9.84 -12.65
N SER A 131 11.02 10.40 -12.27
CA SER A 131 12.27 9.64 -12.20
C SER A 131 11.96 8.36 -11.42
N THR A 132 12.08 7.21 -12.09
CA THR A 132 11.95 5.90 -11.47
C THR A 132 13.18 5.71 -10.57
N GLN A 133 13.19 6.40 -9.43
CA GLN A 133 14.13 6.11 -8.37
C GLN A 133 13.80 4.68 -7.92
N PRO A 134 14.75 3.73 -7.96
CA PRO A 134 14.54 2.43 -7.35
C PRO A 134 14.21 2.69 -5.88
N ILE A 135 13.08 2.16 -5.41
CA ILE A 135 12.75 2.16 -3.98
C ILE A 135 13.81 1.26 -3.34
N CYS A 136 14.88 1.88 -2.84
CA CYS A 136 15.90 1.22 -2.05
C CYS A 136 15.23 0.87 -0.72
N SER A 137 14.72 -0.36 -0.61
CA SER A 137 14.33 -0.92 0.67
C SER A 137 15.61 -1.23 1.45
N THR A 138 16.13 -0.25 2.17
CA THR A 138 17.06 -0.52 3.28
C THR A 138 16.22 -1.10 4.42
N PHE A 139 16.06 -2.42 4.41
CA PHE A 139 15.70 -3.15 5.62
C PHE A 139 16.99 -3.35 6.41
N ASP A 140 17.24 -2.48 7.38
CA ASP A 140 18.21 -2.69 8.46
C ASP A 140 17.48 -2.42 9.78
N GLY A 141 17.38 -3.45 10.64
CA GLY A 141 16.78 -3.38 11.98
C GLY A 141 16.04 -4.63 12.38
#